data_AF-A0A9D9CZE8-F1
#
_entry.id   AF-A0A9D9CZE8-F1
#
_cell.length_a   1.000
_cell.length_b   1.000
_cell.length_c   1.000
_cell.angle_alpha   90.00
_cell.angle_beta   90.00
_cell.angle_gamma   90.00
#
_symmetry.space_group_name_H-M   'P 1'
#
loop_
_entity.id
_entity.type
_entity.pdbx_description
1 polymer ?
#
loop_
_entity_poly.entity_id
_entity_poly.type
_entity_poly.pdbx_seq_one_letter_code
_entity_poly.pdbx_strand_id
1 'polypeptide(L)'
;MIPYFELKKVATELTTRCECILFGSLGLQMAYPQVLPDAPHDADLFAAGNRDNLVQIITLLRDNGYLVYSWQDPIVAGFDWEILRGRFYFRGVKKILGYEPAIIDVTYEIAGLQYE
;
A
#
# COMPACT_ATOMS: atom_id res chain seq x y z
N MET A 1 -4.61 -16.89 -9.87
CA MET A 1 -4.84 -17.09 -8.42
C MET A 1 -4.58 -15.77 -7.73
N ILE A 2 -5.43 -15.38 -6.78
CA ILE A 2 -5.31 -14.11 -6.07
C ILE A 2 -4.18 -14.22 -5.02
N PRO A 3 -3.23 -13.26 -4.94
CA PRO A 3 -2.08 -13.34 -4.05
C PRO A 3 -2.42 -12.93 -2.60
N TYR A 4 -3.51 -13.47 -2.05
CA TYR A 4 -4.04 -13.05 -0.75
C TYR A 4 -3.03 -13.14 0.40
N PHE A 5 -2.22 -14.20 0.43
CA PHE A 5 -1.21 -14.38 1.47
C PHE A 5 -0.17 -13.24 1.50
N GLU A 6 0.22 -12.75 0.31
CA GLU A 6 1.18 -11.66 0.18
C GLU A 6 0.53 -10.34 0.58
N LEU A 7 -0.67 -10.05 0.06
CA LEU A 7 -1.42 -8.84 0.39
C LEU A 7 -1.62 -8.71 1.89
N LYS A 8 -2.11 -9.79 2.54
CA LYS A 8 -2.30 -9.83 3.99
C LYS A 8 -0.99 -9.61 4.75
N LYS A 9 0.09 -10.31 4.37
CA LYS A 9 1.40 -10.19 5.02
C LYS A 9 1.90 -8.75 4.99
N VAL A 10 1.95 -8.15 3.81
CA VAL A 10 2.57 -6.83 3.62
C VAL A 10 1.67 -5.71 4.17
N ALA A 11 0.35 -5.79 4.00
CA ALA A 11 -0.56 -4.84 4.62
C ALA A 11 -0.48 -4.86 6.16
N THR A 12 -0.36 -6.06 6.76
CA THR A 12 -0.16 -6.19 8.21
C THR A 12 1.16 -5.57 8.65
N GLU A 13 2.24 -5.81 7.91
CA GLU A 13 3.55 -5.20 8.22
C GLU A 13 3.50 -3.67 8.12
N LEU A 14 2.91 -3.13 7.06
CA LEU A 14 2.78 -1.69 6.83
C LEU A 14 1.98 -1.02 7.96
N THR A 15 0.80 -1.54 8.29
CA THR A 15 -0.04 -1.00 9.37
C THR A 15 0.56 -1.17 10.77
N THR A 16 1.52 -2.07 10.95
CA THR A 16 2.25 -2.23 12.23
C THR A 16 3.42 -1.26 12.37
N ARG A 17 4.06 -0.89 11.25
CA ARG A 17 5.35 -0.18 11.26
C ARG A 17 5.27 1.27 10.80
N CYS A 18 4.17 1.65 10.15
CA CYS A 18 3.98 2.97 9.56
C CYS A 18 2.66 3.58 10.04
N GLU A 19 2.58 4.91 9.97
CA GLU A 19 1.36 5.67 10.22
C GLU A 19 0.43 5.53 9.01
N CYS A 20 -0.26 4.39 8.95
CA CYS A 20 -1.23 4.09 7.90
C CYS A 20 -2.35 3.17 8.40
N ILE A 21 -3.50 3.25 7.73
CA ILE A 21 -4.69 2.45 8.04
C ILE A 21 -5.04 1.65 6.78
N LEU A 22 -5.26 0.35 6.95
CA LEU A 22 -5.78 -0.53 5.91
C LEU A 22 -7.30 -0.35 5.80
N PHE A 23 -7.77 -0.13 4.57
CA PHE A 23 -9.18 -0.04 4.25
C PHE A 23 -9.51 -0.85 3.00
N GLY A 24 -10.70 -0.62 2.43
CA GLY A 24 -11.14 -1.31 1.22
C GLY A 24 -11.47 -2.79 1.46
N SER A 25 -11.44 -3.57 0.38
CA SER A 25 -11.87 -4.97 0.39
C SER A 25 -11.01 -5.83 1.31
N LEU A 26 -9.68 -5.60 1.34
CA LEU A 26 -8.78 -6.33 2.24
C LEU A 26 -8.99 -5.98 3.71
N GLY A 27 -9.14 -4.69 4.05
CA GLY A 27 -9.46 -4.28 5.41
C GLY A 27 -10.78 -4.89 5.89
N LEU A 28 -11.83 -4.83 5.06
CA LEU A 28 -13.14 -5.40 5.37
C LEU A 28 -13.06 -6.91 5.57
N GLN A 29 -12.37 -7.63 4.67
CA GLN A 29 -12.26 -9.09 4.74
C GLN A 29 -11.43 -9.56 5.94
N MET A 30 -10.39 -8.80 6.33
CA MET A 30 -9.60 -9.09 7.53
C MET A 30 -10.38 -8.86 8.83
N ALA A 31 -11.23 -7.83 8.89
CA ALA A 31 -12.03 -7.51 10.07
C ALA A 31 -13.32 -8.35 10.16
N TYR A 32 -13.96 -8.63 9.02
CA TYR A 32 -15.25 -9.28 8.91
C TYR A 32 -15.25 -10.31 7.76
N PRO A 33 -14.53 -11.45 7.91
CA PRO A 33 -14.37 -12.44 6.83
C PRO A 33 -15.68 -13.04 6.32
N GLN A 34 -16.75 -13.00 7.13
CA GLN A 34 -18.09 -13.44 6.75
C GLN A 34 -18.79 -12.51 5.74
N VAL A 35 -18.34 -11.26 5.61
CA VAL A 35 -18.95 -10.25 4.70
C VAL A 35 -18.37 -10.36 3.29
N LEU A 36 -17.10 -10.76 3.19
CA LEU A 36 -16.39 -10.89 1.92
C LEU A 36 -15.75 -12.29 1.83
N PRO A 37 -16.48 -13.30 1.31
CA PRO A 37 -15.99 -14.69 1.28
C PRO A 37 -14.86 -14.91 0.27
N ASP A 38 -14.82 -14.11 -0.79
CA ASP A 38 -13.78 -14.17 -1.82
C ASP A 38 -12.54 -13.37 -1.40
N ALA A 39 -11.37 -13.82 -1.87
CA ALA A 39 -10.12 -13.12 -1.63
C ALA A 39 -10.06 -11.78 -2.40
N PRO A 40 -9.72 -10.66 -1.75
CA PRO A 40 -9.50 -9.37 -2.42
C PRO A 40 -8.30 -9.41 -3.38
N HIS A 41 -8.40 -8.69 -4.50
CA HIS A 41 -7.35 -8.61 -5.52
C HIS A 41 -6.22 -7.63 -5.18
N ASP A 42 -6.45 -6.72 -4.25
CA ASP A 42 -5.58 -5.60 -3.88
C ASP A 42 -5.68 -5.26 -2.38
N ALA A 43 -4.86 -4.29 -1.96
CA ALA A 43 -4.90 -3.68 -0.64
C ALA A 43 -4.89 -2.16 -0.78
N ASP A 44 -5.75 -1.47 -0.04
CA ASP A 44 -5.81 -0.01 -0.02
C ASP A 44 -5.39 0.53 1.36
N LEU A 45 -4.48 1.50 1.36
CA LEU A 45 -3.94 2.12 2.57
C LEU A 45 -4.14 3.64 2.52
N PHE A 46 -4.59 4.20 3.63
CA PHE A 46 -4.47 5.62 3.89
C PHE A 46 -3.25 5.86 4.75
N ALA A 47 -2.31 6.70 4.30
CA ALA A 47 -1.09 7.02 5.04
C ALA A 47 -0.98 8.50 5.44
N ALA A 48 -0.36 8.75 6.60
CA ALA A 48 0.03 10.10 6.99
C ALA A 48 1.01 10.67 5.94
N GLY A 49 0.73 11.89 5.46
CA GLY A 49 1.46 12.52 4.35
C GLY A 49 2.84 13.07 4.70
N ASN A 50 3.35 12.84 5.91
CA ASN A 50 4.69 13.31 6.28
C ASN A 50 5.76 12.48 5.55
N ARG A 51 6.86 13.15 5.16
CA ARG A 51 7.90 12.56 4.31
C ARG A 51 8.48 11.27 4.88
N ASP A 52 8.80 11.26 6.18
CA ASP A 52 9.47 10.13 6.82
C ASP A 52 8.60 8.87 6.77
N ASN A 53 7.30 9.01 7.05
CA ASN A 53 6.33 7.91 6.92
C ASN A 53 6.23 7.40 5.47
N LEU A 54 6.09 8.30 4.48
CA LEU A 54 6.00 7.89 3.07
C LEU A 54 7.28 7.18 2.59
N VAL A 55 8.46 7.69 2.98
CA VAL A 55 9.75 7.05 2.71
C VAL A 55 9.81 5.65 3.33
N GLN A 56 9.34 5.51 4.56
CA GLN A 56 9.32 4.22 5.26
C GLN A 56 8.39 3.21 4.56
N ILE A 57 7.17 3.61 4.19
CA ILE A 57 6.22 2.75 3.46
C ILE A 57 6.83 2.27 2.14
N ILE A 58 7.39 3.19 1.36
CA ILE A 58 8.02 2.87 0.07
C ILE A 58 9.20 1.92 0.27
N THR A 59 10.00 2.13 1.31
CA THR A 59 11.13 1.26 1.65
C THR A 59 10.65 -0.15 1.99
N LEU A 60 9.63 -0.29 2.84
CA LEU A 60 9.07 -1.60 3.20
C LEU A 60 8.46 -2.34 2.00
N LEU A 61 7.77 -1.62 1.11
CA LEU A 61 7.27 -2.20 -0.13
C LEU A 61 8.42 -2.74 -0.98
N ARG A 62 9.49 -1.95 -1.16
CA ARG A 62 10.66 -2.35 -1.95
C ARG A 62 11.43 -3.51 -1.33
N ASP A 63 11.60 -3.53 -0.02
CA ASP A 63 12.22 -4.63 0.72
C ASP A 63 11.42 -5.93 0.59
N ASN A 64 10.09 -5.83 0.45
CA ASN A 64 9.21 -6.95 0.13
C ASN A 64 9.17 -7.29 -1.38
N GLY A 65 9.95 -6.62 -2.22
CA GLY A 65 10.09 -6.91 -3.65
C GLY A 65 9.02 -6.27 -4.54
N TYR A 66 8.35 -5.21 -4.06
CA TYR A 66 7.44 -4.42 -4.88
C TYR A 66 8.21 -3.38 -5.70
N LEU A 67 7.75 -3.17 -6.94
CA LEU A 67 8.06 -1.97 -7.70
C LEU A 67 7.03 -0.90 -7.30
N VAL A 68 7.50 0.30 -6.96
CA VAL A 68 6.62 1.37 -6.49
C VAL A 68 6.54 2.46 -7.55
N TYR A 69 5.33 2.96 -7.80
CA TYR A 69 5.03 3.96 -8.82
C TYR A 69 4.18 5.08 -8.22
N SER A 70 4.44 6.33 -8.58
CA SER A 70 3.45 7.40 -8.43
C SER A 70 2.86 7.68 -9.81
N TRP A 71 1.57 7.42 -9.98
CA TRP A 71 0.93 7.39 -11.30
C TRP A 71 1.65 6.41 -12.24
N GLN A 72 2.31 6.91 -13.28
CA GLN A 72 3.06 6.12 -14.26
C GLN A 72 4.58 6.18 -14.00
N ASP A 73 5.03 7.03 -13.07
CA ASP A 73 6.43 7.29 -12.81
C ASP A 73 6.97 6.33 -11.74
N PRO A 74 8.03 5.56 -12.02
CA PRO A 74 8.63 4.66 -11.03
C PRO A 74 9.38 5.45 -9.94
N ILE A 75 9.18 5.06 -8.69
CA ILE A 75 9.92 5.59 -7.53
C ILE A 75 11.19 4.77 -7.34
N VAL A 76 12.30 5.24 -7.91
CA VAL A 76 13.62 4.58 -7.89
C VAL A 76 14.59 5.21 -6.89
N ALA A 77 15.80 4.64 -6.77
CA ALA A 77 16.86 5.26 -5.98
C ALA A 77 17.19 6.66 -6.56
N GLY A 78 17.15 7.70 -5.72
CA GLY A 78 17.34 9.09 -6.14
C GLY A 78 16.09 9.78 -6.68
N PHE A 79 14.89 9.21 -6.48
CA PHE A 79 13.62 9.85 -6.80
C PHE A 79 13.50 11.22 -6.10
N ASP A 80 13.07 12.24 -6.85
CA ASP A 80 12.82 13.57 -6.29
C ASP A 80 11.53 13.56 -5.47
N TRP A 81 11.67 13.62 -4.15
CA TRP A 81 10.57 13.52 -3.20
C TRP A 81 9.57 14.66 -3.29
N GLU A 82 9.98 15.83 -3.82
CA GLU A 82 9.05 16.94 -4.05
C GLU A 82 7.99 16.58 -5.10
N ILE A 83 8.24 15.58 -5.94
CA ILE A 83 7.27 15.08 -6.92
C ILE A 83 6.05 14.44 -6.24
N LEU A 84 6.19 13.87 -5.04
CA LEU A 84 5.03 13.27 -4.33
C LEU A 84 4.10 14.34 -3.77
N ARG A 85 4.60 15.54 -3.50
CA ARG A 85 3.78 16.62 -2.96
C ARG A 85 2.67 16.96 -3.95
N GLY A 86 1.41 16.86 -3.50
CA GLY A 86 0.26 17.14 -4.36
C GLY A 86 -0.05 16.06 -5.42
N ARG A 87 0.60 14.89 -5.38
CA ARG A 87 0.21 13.71 -6.18
C ARG A 87 -0.73 12.76 -5.46
N PHE A 88 -0.78 12.85 -4.12
CA PHE A 88 -1.72 12.17 -3.22
C PHE A 88 -1.76 10.64 -3.27
N TYR A 89 -0.92 10.00 -4.10
CA TYR A 89 -1.00 8.56 -4.36
C TYR A 89 0.31 7.93 -4.84
N PHE A 90 0.57 6.70 -4.39
CA PHE A 90 1.50 5.77 -5.04
C PHE A 90 1.01 4.31 -4.92
N ARG A 91 1.50 3.45 -5.81
CA ARG A 91 1.15 2.03 -5.94
C ARG A 91 2.38 1.16 -5.88
N GLY A 92 2.35 0.15 -5.02
CA GLY A 92 3.24 -1.00 -5.08
C GLY A 92 2.66 -2.08 -6.00
N VAL A 93 3.48 -2.64 -6.89
CA VAL A 93 3.15 -3.82 -7.72
C VAL A 93 4.22 -4.88 -7.56
N LYS A 94 3.82 -6.11 -7.23
CA LYS A 94 4.71 -7.29 -7.18
C LYS A 94 4.15 -8.42 -8.04
N LYS A 95 4.97 -8.90 -8.98
CA LYS A 95 4.64 -10.11 -9.76
C LYS A 95 4.99 -11.36 -8.96
N ILE A 96 4.06 -12.31 -8.89
CA ILE A 96 4.25 -13.58 -8.20
C ILE A 96 3.92 -14.70 -9.18
N LEU A 97 4.83 -15.66 -9.33
CA LEU A 97 4.69 -16.73 -10.31
C LEU A 97 3.44 -17.58 -10.03
N GLY A 98 2.54 -17.68 -11.01
CA GLY A 98 1.28 -18.44 -10.88
C GLY A 98 0.13 -17.66 -10.24
N TYR A 99 0.34 -16.40 -9.87
CA TYR A 99 -0.66 -15.52 -9.27
C TYR A 99 -0.88 -14.28 -10.12
N GLU A 100 -1.99 -13.60 -9.87
CA GLU A 100 -2.17 -12.21 -10.28
C GLU A 100 -1.14 -11.31 -9.57
N PRO A 101 -0.81 -10.14 -10.14
CA PRO A 101 0.05 -9.18 -9.45
C PRO A 101 -0.55 -8.78 -8.09
N ALA A 102 0.28 -8.77 -7.05
CA ALA A 102 -0.10 -8.18 -5.78
C ALA A 102 -0.01 -6.65 -5.89
N ILE A 103 -1.13 -5.98 -5.65
CA ILE A 103 -1.26 -4.52 -5.75
C ILE A 103 -1.53 -3.95 -4.36
N ILE A 104 -0.74 -2.94 -3.98
CA ILE A 104 -0.96 -2.17 -2.75
C ILE A 104 -1.01 -0.70 -3.13
N ASP A 105 -2.16 -0.08 -2.93
CA ASP A 105 -2.43 1.31 -3.21
C ASP A 105 -2.34 2.12 -1.93
N VAL A 106 -1.59 3.22 -1.99
CA VAL A 106 -1.37 4.11 -0.85
C VAL A 106 -1.79 5.51 -1.23
N THR A 107 -2.83 5.99 -0.58
CA THR A 107 -3.30 7.38 -0.69
C THR A 107 -2.84 8.16 0.54
N TYR A 108 -2.35 9.38 0.34
CA TYR A 108 -1.81 10.22 1.41
C TYR A 108 -2.25 11.69 1.23
N GLU A 109 -1.87 12.55 2.20
CA GLU A 109 -2.24 13.98 2.20
C GLU A 109 -3.76 14.21 2.22
N ILE A 110 -4.52 13.31 2.85
CA ILE A 110 -5.98 13.44 2.98
C ILE A 110 -6.31 14.46 4.07
N ALA A 111 -6.92 15.57 3.66
CA ALA A 111 -7.41 16.58 4.59
C ALA A 111 -8.46 15.97 5.55
N GLY A 112 -8.24 16.14 6.87
CA GLY A 112 -9.17 15.72 7.91
C GLY A 112 -9.01 14.27 8.41
N LEU A 113 -8.09 13.48 7.86
CA LEU A 113 -7.74 12.18 8.43
C LEU A 113 -6.68 12.38 9.52
N GLN A 114 -7.08 12.29 10.79
CA GLN A 114 -6.16 12.25 11.93
C GLN A 114 -5.96 10.78 12.34
N TYR A 115 -4.70 10.35 12.41
CA TYR A 115 -4.32 9.04 12.93
C TYR A 115 -4.24 9.18 14.45
N GLU A 116 -5.34 8.93 15.15
CA GLU A 116 -5.40 8.86 16.62
C GLU A 116 -5.20 7.43 17.13
#